data_AF-A0A2I1GC10-F1
#
_entry.id   AF-A0A2I1GC10-F1
#
_cell.length_a   1.000
_cell.length_b   1.000
_cell.length_c   1.000
_cell.angle_alpha   90.00
_cell.angle_beta   90.00
_cell.angle_gamma   90.00
#
_symmetry.space_group_name_H-M   'P 1'
#
loop_
_entity.id
_entity.type
_entity.pdbx_description
1 polymer ?
#
loop_
_entity_poly.entity_id
_entity_poly.type
_entity_poly.pdbx_seq_one_letter_code
_entity_poly.pdbx_strand_id
1 'polypeptide(L)'
;MIMGLKFSLRVFITLFCVIYVINGINGLDNGLGRTPPMGWNSWNRFHCNINENLIKQTADALIKYGLDEVGYKYLNMDDCWEGERDEQGYIHASNVTFPSGIKALADYAHSKGLLFGIYSDAGYLTCARRPGSLGFEEQDAKTFASWEIDYLKYDNCNNNGKPEEDRYKVMRDALNATGRPIFYSICEWGRSAPYLWAPSVGNSWRTTGDIHPTWPSILGILQRQHRITKYAGPGGWNDPDMLQVGNGKLTVDEQKSHFSLWAALKSPLLLGFDIRNPSHDTLEIVKNTEIIAINQDPLGKSVNIVKSTSYLDIWVGKLSDGHVALLLNKDESPTTIKLDFAKHVNIRGEILVRDLWEHEDKGIYVNSYSCEVPKHGIAVLKLFGGTKINDFTVQYYDHNDNLIKDFYNDDLINDFYDSAFGRN
;
A
#
# COMPACT_ATOMS: atom_id res chain seq x y z
N MET A 1 12.77 -76.53 -22.91
CA MET A 1 12.21 -75.57 -23.90
C MET A 1 11.28 -74.64 -23.13
N ILE A 2 11.59 -73.34 -23.11
CA ILE A 2 10.78 -72.16 -22.78
C ILE A 2 11.75 -71.08 -22.26
N MET A 3 12.06 -70.13 -23.14
CA MET A 3 12.81 -68.91 -22.88
C MET A 3 11.95 -67.94 -22.08
N GLY A 4 12.47 -67.41 -20.97
CA GLY A 4 11.86 -66.32 -20.22
C GLY A 4 12.55 -65.00 -20.51
N LEU A 5 11.90 -64.16 -21.33
CA LEU A 5 12.26 -62.76 -21.57
C LEU A 5 12.23 -61.95 -20.26
N LYS A 6 13.31 -61.22 -19.93
CA LYS A 6 13.29 -60.15 -18.92
C LYS A 6 13.17 -58.80 -19.62
N PHE A 7 11.99 -58.18 -19.55
CA PHE A 7 11.77 -56.79 -19.91
C PHE A 7 12.21 -55.88 -18.75
N SER A 8 13.11 -54.94 -19.03
CA SER A 8 13.48 -53.86 -18.12
C SER A 8 12.52 -52.69 -18.33
N LEU A 9 11.71 -52.36 -17.32
CA LEU A 9 10.82 -51.21 -17.32
C LEU A 9 11.58 -50.01 -16.71
N ARG A 10 12.01 -49.07 -17.55
CA ARG A 10 12.52 -47.76 -17.11
C ARG A 10 11.32 -46.84 -16.85
N VAL A 11 11.13 -46.45 -15.59
CA VAL A 11 10.14 -45.45 -15.18
C VAL A 11 10.69 -44.07 -15.52
N PHE A 12 10.07 -43.37 -16.48
CA PHE A 12 10.26 -41.94 -16.68
C PHE A 12 9.30 -41.20 -15.74
N ILE A 13 9.84 -40.49 -14.75
CA ILE A 13 9.09 -39.52 -13.95
C ILE A 13 9.11 -38.20 -14.72
N THR A 14 8.00 -37.88 -15.40
CA THR A 14 7.81 -36.58 -16.02
C THR A 14 7.29 -35.61 -14.96
N LEU A 15 8.14 -34.66 -14.55
CA LEU A 15 7.80 -33.59 -13.64
C LEU A 15 6.81 -32.62 -14.35
N PHE A 16 5.52 -32.71 -14.04
CA PHE A 16 4.55 -31.70 -14.49
C PHE A 16 4.65 -30.48 -13.56
N CYS A 17 5.40 -29.46 -13.97
CA CYS A 17 5.27 -28.13 -13.40
C CYS A 17 3.92 -27.55 -13.83
N VAL A 18 2.95 -27.52 -12.92
CA VAL A 18 1.71 -26.78 -13.11
C VAL A 18 2.05 -25.29 -12.98
N ILE A 19 2.28 -24.63 -14.11
CA ILE A 19 2.35 -23.17 -14.18
C ILE A 19 0.91 -22.67 -14.04
N TYR A 20 0.53 -22.23 -12.85
CA TYR A 20 -0.65 -21.39 -12.68
C TYR A 20 -0.38 -20.07 -13.40
N VAL A 21 -0.96 -19.89 -14.58
CA VAL A 21 -1.02 -18.58 -15.23
C VAL A 21 -1.97 -17.72 -14.41
N ILE A 22 -1.42 -16.94 -13.48
CA ILE A 22 -2.16 -15.90 -12.79
C ILE A 22 -2.46 -14.83 -13.83
N ASN A 23 -3.70 -14.80 -14.34
CA ASN A 23 -4.22 -13.67 -15.11
C ASN A 23 -4.36 -12.47 -14.15
N GLY A 24 -3.27 -11.75 -13.95
CA GLY A 24 -3.15 -10.53 -13.16
C GLY A 24 -2.16 -9.59 -13.83
N ILE A 25 -2.26 -8.30 -13.53
CA ILE A 25 -1.25 -7.32 -13.93
C ILE A 25 0.02 -7.68 -13.16
N ASN A 26 1.09 -8.00 -13.89
CA ASN A 26 2.41 -8.17 -13.31
C ASN A 26 3.00 -6.78 -13.13
N GLY A 27 3.29 -6.39 -11.89
CA GLY A 27 4.05 -5.16 -11.61
C GLY A 27 5.54 -5.33 -11.89
N LEU A 28 6.36 -4.45 -11.33
CA LEU A 28 7.79 -4.41 -11.60
C LEU A 28 8.46 -5.71 -11.15
N ASP A 29 9.14 -6.38 -12.07
CA ASP A 29 9.77 -7.68 -11.82
C ASP A 29 11.20 -7.56 -11.27
N ASN A 30 11.37 -6.76 -10.20
CA ASN A 30 12.65 -6.60 -9.49
C ASN A 30 12.79 -7.54 -8.27
N GLY A 31 11.90 -8.53 -8.15
CA GLY A 31 11.87 -9.47 -7.03
C GLY A 31 11.19 -8.95 -5.75
N LEU A 32 10.85 -7.66 -5.69
CA LEU A 32 10.23 -7.01 -4.52
C LEU A 32 8.71 -6.83 -4.69
N GLY A 33 8.04 -6.40 -3.63
CA GLY A 33 6.62 -6.03 -3.67
C GLY A 33 5.67 -7.17 -4.06
N ARG A 34 6.01 -8.43 -3.78
CA ARG A 34 5.13 -9.57 -4.08
C ARG A 34 3.82 -9.54 -3.28
N THR A 35 3.87 -8.90 -2.12
CA THR A 35 2.73 -8.37 -1.36
C THR A 35 2.97 -6.88 -1.12
N PRO A 36 1.94 -6.09 -0.75
CA PRO A 36 2.12 -4.68 -0.42
C PRO A 36 3.13 -4.51 0.72
N PRO A 37 4.04 -3.50 0.67
CA PRO A 37 5.00 -3.29 1.73
C PRO A 37 4.30 -2.85 3.03
N MET A 38 4.86 -3.25 4.16
CA MET A 38 4.39 -2.87 5.49
C MET A 38 5.53 -2.24 6.28
N GLY A 39 5.26 -1.12 6.93
CA GLY A 39 6.29 -0.39 7.65
C GLY A 39 5.78 0.82 8.39
N TRP A 40 6.66 1.77 8.63
CA TRP A 40 6.39 3.06 9.25
C TRP A 40 7.07 4.17 8.44
N ASN A 41 6.48 5.36 8.43
CA ASN A 41 7.06 6.55 7.82
C ASN A 41 6.96 7.76 8.77
N SER A 42 8.00 8.59 8.80
CA SER A 42 8.12 9.72 9.74
C SER A 42 7.21 10.92 9.47
N TRP A 43 6.73 11.11 8.24
CA TRP A 43 6.19 12.39 7.77
C TRP A 43 4.93 12.84 8.51
N ASN A 44 3.90 11.99 8.58
CA ASN A 44 2.58 12.35 9.11
C ASN A 44 2.61 12.92 10.53
N ARG A 45 3.54 12.44 11.36
CA ARG A 45 3.63 12.85 12.76
C ARG A 45 4.73 13.88 13.01
N PHE A 46 5.87 13.75 12.35
CA PHE A 46 7.07 14.51 12.71
C PHE A 46 7.38 15.61 11.70
N HIS A 47 6.93 15.53 10.46
CA HIS A 47 7.35 16.42 9.38
C HIS A 47 8.89 16.54 9.36
N CYS A 48 9.44 17.76 9.30
CA CYS A 48 10.87 17.99 9.40
C CYS A 48 11.48 17.81 10.80
N ASN A 49 10.69 17.55 11.86
CA ASN A 49 11.21 17.42 13.21
C ASN A 49 11.75 16.00 13.48
N ILE A 50 12.69 15.57 12.64
CA ILE A 50 13.34 14.26 12.70
C ILE A 50 14.84 14.39 13.01
N ASN A 51 15.39 13.39 13.69
CA ASN A 51 16.82 13.27 13.97
C ASN A 51 17.19 11.80 14.23
N GLU A 52 18.48 11.50 14.30
CA GLU A 52 19.02 10.16 14.48
C GLU A 52 18.43 9.43 15.69
N ASN A 53 18.33 10.11 16.83
CA ASN A 53 17.78 9.51 18.05
C ASN A 53 16.30 9.16 17.90
N LEU A 54 15.51 10.02 17.26
CA LEU A 54 14.10 9.73 16.98
C LEU A 54 13.98 8.46 16.13
N ILE A 55 14.73 8.36 15.03
CA ILE A 55 14.67 7.21 14.13
C ILE A 55 15.10 5.92 14.83
N LYS A 56 16.16 5.96 15.65
CA LYS A 56 16.59 4.81 16.47
C LYS A 56 15.52 4.40 17.49
N GLN A 57 14.92 5.35 18.20
CA GLN A 57 13.85 5.07 19.16
C GLN A 57 12.60 4.49 18.49
N THR A 58 12.27 4.96 17.29
CA THR A 58 11.20 4.39 16.47
C THR A 58 11.53 2.95 16.07
N ALA A 59 12.76 2.67 15.62
CA ALA A 59 13.20 1.30 15.34
C ALA A 59 13.06 0.39 16.57
N ASP A 60 13.48 0.86 17.74
CA ASP A 60 13.32 0.14 19.01
C ASP A 60 11.84 -0.10 19.36
N ALA A 61 10.97 0.88 19.10
CA ALA A 61 9.55 0.79 19.37
C ALA A 61 8.85 -0.24 18.46
N LEU A 62 9.22 -0.33 17.18
CA LEU A 62 8.69 -1.37 16.26
C LEU A 62 8.89 -2.77 16.85
N ILE A 63 10.09 -3.04 17.36
CA ILE A 63 10.44 -4.32 18.00
C ILE A 63 9.72 -4.47 19.34
N LYS A 64 9.80 -3.46 20.21
CA LYS A 64 9.21 -3.48 21.55
C LYS A 64 7.71 -3.81 21.53
N TYR A 65 6.98 -3.29 20.55
CA TYR A 65 5.54 -3.51 20.44
C TYR A 65 5.18 -4.72 19.55
N GLY A 66 6.16 -5.47 19.04
CA GLY A 66 5.96 -6.63 18.17
C GLY A 66 5.24 -6.26 16.87
N LEU A 67 5.50 -5.06 16.34
CA LEU A 67 4.96 -4.63 15.05
C LEU A 67 5.72 -5.29 13.91
N ASP A 68 7.02 -5.51 14.07
CA ASP A 68 7.84 -6.21 13.10
C ASP A 68 7.42 -7.69 12.97
N GLU A 69 6.96 -8.32 14.05
CA GLU A 69 6.47 -9.71 14.06
C GLU A 69 5.19 -9.89 13.22
N VAL A 70 4.35 -8.86 13.13
CA VAL A 70 3.13 -8.87 12.31
C VAL A 70 3.33 -8.30 10.90
N GLY A 71 4.58 -7.97 10.54
CA GLY A 71 4.97 -7.65 9.16
C GLY A 71 5.49 -6.23 8.92
N TYR A 72 5.39 -5.30 9.87
CA TYR A 72 5.88 -3.94 9.69
C TYR A 72 7.42 -3.90 9.72
N LYS A 73 8.05 -4.13 8.56
CA LYS A 73 9.51 -4.28 8.44
C LYS A 73 10.23 -3.03 7.92
N TYR A 74 9.58 -2.17 7.15
CA TYR A 74 10.21 -0.97 6.61
C TYR A 74 10.20 0.17 7.63
N LEU A 75 11.37 0.69 7.99
CA LEU A 75 11.56 1.94 8.74
C LEU A 75 11.93 3.05 7.75
N ASN A 76 10.93 3.76 7.25
CA ASN A 76 11.12 4.78 6.21
C ASN A 76 11.31 6.16 6.85
N MET A 77 12.45 6.79 6.56
CA MET A 77 12.73 8.17 6.91
C MET A 77 12.34 9.09 5.74
N ASP A 78 11.43 10.03 6.00
CA ASP A 78 10.92 10.97 5.01
C ASP A 78 11.82 12.21 4.86
N ASP A 79 11.32 13.25 4.19
CA ASP A 79 12.02 14.51 3.88
C ASP A 79 12.67 15.19 5.11
N CYS A 80 13.57 16.13 4.85
CA CYS A 80 14.33 16.92 5.83
C CYS A 80 15.46 16.18 6.55
N TRP A 81 15.94 15.07 5.99
CA TRP A 81 17.16 14.38 6.44
C TRP A 81 18.43 14.94 5.79
N GLU A 82 18.26 15.55 4.63
CA GLU A 82 19.31 16.01 3.74
C GLU A 82 20.10 17.19 4.33
N GLY A 83 21.41 17.13 4.16
CA GLY A 83 22.31 18.27 4.22
C GLY A 83 22.59 18.83 2.82
N GLU A 84 23.63 19.63 2.69
CA GLU A 84 24.06 20.14 1.39
C GLU A 84 24.74 19.05 0.55
N ARG A 85 24.71 19.21 -0.78
CA ARG A 85 25.58 18.43 -1.66
C ARG A 85 27.03 18.91 -1.51
N ASP A 86 27.99 18.00 -1.62
CA ASP A 86 29.40 18.39 -1.67
C ASP A 86 29.80 18.98 -3.03
N GLU A 87 31.06 19.40 -3.17
CA GLU A 87 31.61 19.97 -4.40
C GLU A 87 31.59 18.99 -5.59
N GLN A 88 31.47 17.68 -5.33
CA GLN A 88 31.35 16.63 -6.34
C GLN A 88 29.89 16.26 -6.62
N GLY A 89 28.93 16.95 -5.99
CA GLY A 89 27.50 16.75 -6.16
C GLY A 89 26.89 15.62 -5.35
N TYR A 90 27.64 14.96 -4.44
CA TYR A 90 27.07 13.88 -3.63
C TYR A 90 26.17 14.45 -2.55
N ILE A 91 24.99 13.84 -2.39
CA ILE A 91 24.08 14.18 -1.30
C ILE A 91 24.59 13.63 0.03
N HIS A 92 24.55 14.46 1.06
CA HIS A 92 24.92 14.09 2.42
C HIS A 92 23.74 14.27 3.35
N ALA A 93 23.74 13.58 4.50
CA ALA A 93 22.81 13.90 5.57
C ALA A 93 23.25 15.15 6.33
N SER A 94 22.29 15.83 6.94
CA SER A 94 22.59 16.92 7.87
C SER A 94 23.42 16.39 9.05
N ASN A 95 24.64 16.92 9.22
CA ASN A 95 25.53 16.53 10.33
C ASN A 95 25.03 16.97 11.71
N VAL A 96 24.01 17.83 11.77
CA VAL A 96 23.37 18.29 13.00
C VAL A 96 22.30 17.30 13.46
N THR A 97 21.43 16.86 12.55
CA THR A 97 20.32 15.96 12.89
C THR A 97 20.71 14.48 12.77
N PHE A 98 21.69 14.16 11.93
CA PHE A 98 22.17 12.80 11.62
C PHE A 98 23.71 12.70 11.71
N PRO A 99 24.30 12.96 12.88
CA PRO A 99 25.76 13.07 13.04
C PRO A 99 26.54 11.79 12.70
N SER A 100 25.92 10.61 12.79
CA SER A 100 26.58 9.34 12.41
C SER A 100 26.43 8.99 10.93
N GLY A 101 25.65 9.77 10.16
CA GLY A 101 25.31 9.51 8.76
C GLY A 101 24.26 8.42 8.56
N ILE A 102 23.77 8.30 7.33
CA ILE A 102 22.65 7.42 6.98
C ILE A 102 23.02 5.93 7.02
N LYS A 103 24.22 5.57 6.55
CA LYS A 103 24.71 4.18 6.61
C LYS A 103 24.62 3.61 8.04
N ALA A 104 25.04 4.38 9.05
CA ALA A 104 24.98 3.95 10.44
C ALA A 104 23.54 3.75 10.96
N LEU A 105 22.58 4.52 10.43
CA LEU A 105 21.16 4.32 10.73
C LEU A 105 20.58 3.08 10.03
N ALA A 106 20.94 2.85 8.77
CA ALA A 106 20.57 1.64 8.04
C ALA A 106 21.11 0.40 8.77
N ASP A 107 22.40 0.41 9.14
CA ASP A 107 23.03 -0.65 9.93
C ASP A 107 22.30 -0.90 11.26
N TYR A 108 21.86 0.16 11.93
CA TYR A 108 21.08 0.05 13.16
C TYR A 108 19.73 -0.63 12.91
N ALA A 109 19.00 -0.25 11.86
CA ALA A 109 17.74 -0.88 11.49
C ALA A 109 17.94 -2.36 11.11
N HIS A 110 18.94 -2.67 10.29
CA HIS A 110 19.28 -4.04 9.88
C HIS A 110 19.67 -4.91 11.08
N SER A 111 20.38 -4.36 12.07
CA SER A 111 20.73 -5.09 13.30
C SER A 111 19.51 -5.55 14.11
N LYS A 112 18.33 -4.96 13.84
CA LYS A 112 17.04 -5.32 14.45
C LYS A 112 16.17 -6.18 13.54
N GLY A 113 16.66 -6.57 12.37
CA GLY A 113 15.89 -7.29 11.36
C GLY A 113 14.82 -6.43 10.67
N LEU A 114 14.96 -5.11 10.71
CA LEU A 114 14.15 -4.16 9.93
C LEU A 114 14.86 -3.85 8.60
N LEU A 115 14.10 -3.31 7.65
CA LEU A 115 14.59 -2.71 6.41
C LEU A 115 14.57 -1.19 6.56
N PHE A 116 15.49 -0.49 5.89
CA PHE A 116 15.61 0.96 6.03
C PHE A 116 15.27 1.70 4.74
N GLY A 117 14.37 2.67 4.83
CA GLY A 117 13.93 3.48 3.71
C GLY A 117 14.37 4.93 3.80
N ILE A 118 14.60 5.53 2.64
CA ILE A 118 14.95 6.93 2.48
C ILE A 118 13.95 7.63 1.55
N TYR A 119 14.01 8.95 1.53
CA TYR A 119 13.21 9.82 0.70
C TYR A 119 14.09 10.65 -0.23
N SER A 120 13.60 10.90 -1.43
CA SER A 120 14.07 11.99 -2.27
C SER A 120 12.96 12.44 -3.23
N ASP A 121 13.29 13.28 -4.20
CA ASP A 121 12.34 13.91 -5.11
C ASP A 121 12.83 13.82 -6.57
N ALA A 122 11.90 13.55 -7.48
CA ALA A 122 12.08 13.62 -8.93
C ALA A 122 12.10 15.07 -9.47
N GLY A 123 12.41 16.06 -8.63
CA GLY A 123 12.65 17.45 -8.97
C GLY A 123 13.98 17.97 -8.42
N TYR A 124 14.24 19.26 -8.65
CA TYR A 124 15.50 19.89 -8.24
C TYR A 124 15.60 20.08 -6.72
N LEU A 125 14.45 20.19 -6.06
CA LEU A 125 14.33 20.32 -4.62
C LEU A 125 13.19 19.43 -4.14
N THR A 126 13.33 18.88 -2.94
CA THR A 126 12.24 18.19 -2.25
C THR A 126 11.10 19.15 -1.94
N CYS A 127 9.96 18.60 -1.49
CA CYS A 127 8.82 19.40 -1.07
C CYS A 127 9.18 20.35 0.10
N ALA A 128 10.07 19.95 1.02
CA ALA A 128 10.62 20.79 2.08
C ALA A 128 11.84 21.64 1.66
N ARG A 129 12.08 21.79 0.35
CA ARG A 129 13.15 22.61 -0.23
C ARG A 129 14.57 22.13 0.11
N ARG A 130 14.76 20.82 0.27
CA ARG A 130 16.08 20.17 0.37
C ARG A 130 16.59 19.73 -1.01
N PRO A 131 17.87 19.36 -1.17
CA PRO A 131 18.36 18.85 -2.46
C PRO A 131 17.53 17.68 -2.98
N GLY A 132 16.90 17.85 -4.15
CA GLY A 132 16.23 16.76 -4.87
C GLY A 132 17.20 16.03 -5.81
N SER A 133 16.75 14.94 -6.44
CA SER A 133 17.60 14.06 -7.25
C SER A 133 17.52 14.30 -8.76
N LEU A 134 16.69 15.23 -9.24
CA LEU A 134 16.58 15.47 -10.68
C LEU A 134 17.92 15.93 -11.28
N GLY A 135 18.47 15.14 -12.21
CA GLY A 135 19.79 15.33 -12.81
C GLY A 135 20.96 14.72 -12.02
N PHE A 136 20.70 14.11 -10.87
CA PHE A 136 21.67 13.43 -10.02
C PHE A 136 21.30 11.95 -9.77
N GLU A 137 20.37 11.39 -10.55
CA GLU A 137 19.73 10.11 -10.26
C GLU A 137 20.73 8.95 -10.15
N GLU A 138 21.69 8.85 -11.08
CA GLU A 138 22.73 7.81 -11.04
C GLU A 138 23.64 7.93 -9.81
N GLN A 139 24.00 9.17 -9.44
CA GLN A 139 24.88 9.45 -8.31
C GLN A 139 24.18 9.20 -6.97
N ASP A 140 22.92 9.65 -6.87
CA ASP A 140 22.12 9.47 -5.67
C ASP A 140 21.75 7.99 -5.47
N ALA A 141 21.37 7.27 -6.54
CA ALA A 141 21.13 5.84 -6.47
C ALA A 141 22.37 5.07 -5.97
N LYS A 142 23.57 5.37 -6.49
CA LYS A 142 24.82 4.79 -5.99
C LYS A 142 25.06 5.12 -4.52
N THR A 143 24.75 6.35 -4.11
CA THR A 143 24.87 6.79 -2.70
C THR A 143 23.93 6.00 -1.81
N PHE A 144 22.65 5.89 -2.17
CA PHE A 144 21.65 5.11 -1.44
C PHE A 144 22.04 3.61 -1.35
N ALA A 145 22.52 3.03 -2.46
CA ALA A 145 22.98 1.64 -2.44
C ALA A 145 24.22 1.46 -1.53
N SER A 146 25.14 2.42 -1.52
CA SER A 146 26.31 2.40 -0.63
C SER A 146 25.94 2.54 0.86
N TRP A 147 24.83 3.21 1.14
CA TRP A 147 24.23 3.32 2.48
C TRP A 147 23.36 2.13 2.85
N GLU A 148 23.23 1.15 1.94
CA GLU A 148 22.41 -0.04 2.12
C GLU A 148 20.92 0.25 2.33
N ILE A 149 20.41 1.27 1.64
CA ILE A 149 18.96 1.56 1.62
C ILE A 149 18.19 0.40 0.97
N ASP A 150 16.98 0.12 1.48
CA ASP A 150 16.08 -0.96 1.00
C ASP A 150 14.80 -0.44 0.36
N TYR A 151 14.48 0.84 0.56
CA TYR A 151 13.25 1.49 0.09
C TYR A 151 13.52 2.95 -0.27
N LEU A 152 13.03 3.40 -1.43
CA LEU A 152 13.04 4.81 -1.82
C LEU A 152 11.61 5.29 -2.05
N LYS A 153 11.14 6.25 -1.23
CA LYS A 153 10.01 7.12 -1.59
C LYS A 153 10.55 8.24 -2.48
N TYR A 154 9.96 8.41 -3.66
CA TYR A 154 10.45 9.35 -4.66
C TYR A 154 9.34 10.30 -5.11
N ASP A 155 9.45 11.56 -4.69
CA ASP A 155 8.40 12.58 -4.78
C ASP A 155 8.41 13.35 -6.11
N ASN A 156 7.52 14.35 -6.23
CA ASN A 156 7.29 15.06 -7.48
C ASN A 156 7.33 16.60 -7.36
N CYS A 157 7.84 17.18 -6.28
CA CYS A 157 7.93 18.63 -6.12
C CYS A 157 9.03 19.24 -7.02
N ASN A 158 8.94 20.54 -7.35
CA ASN A 158 10.01 21.29 -8.05
C ASN A 158 10.57 20.64 -9.34
N ASN A 159 9.70 19.97 -10.11
CA ASN A 159 10.08 19.22 -11.32
C ASN A 159 10.18 20.06 -12.61
N ASN A 160 9.92 21.37 -12.54
CA ASN A 160 9.89 22.32 -13.65
C ASN A 160 9.01 21.89 -14.85
N GLY A 161 7.90 21.18 -14.59
CA GLY A 161 6.95 20.74 -15.62
C GLY A 161 7.46 19.61 -16.51
N LYS A 162 8.56 18.94 -16.14
CA LYS A 162 9.04 17.77 -16.87
C LYS A 162 8.08 16.59 -16.67
N PRO A 163 7.78 15.81 -17.73
CA PRO A 163 6.87 14.66 -17.63
C PRO A 163 7.28 13.68 -16.53
N GLU A 164 6.29 13.21 -15.75
CA GLU A 164 6.48 12.25 -14.65
C GLU A 164 7.12 10.96 -15.15
N GLU A 165 6.47 10.26 -16.09
CA GLU A 165 6.89 8.92 -16.53
C GLU A 165 8.37 8.89 -16.96
N ASP A 166 8.82 9.91 -17.68
CA ASP A 166 10.22 10.01 -18.14
C ASP A 166 11.18 10.14 -16.97
N ARG A 167 10.90 11.00 -15.99
CA ARG A 167 11.77 11.22 -14.82
C ARG A 167 11.84 10.00 -13.91
N TYR A 168 10.69 9.36 -13.65
CA TYR A 168 10.64 8.18 -12.79
C TYR A 168 11.38 6.98 -13.42
N LYS A 169 11.38 6.83 -14.75
CA LYS A 169 12.18 5.81 -15.44
C LYS A 169 13.68 5.99 -15.25
N VAL A 170 14.17 7.23 -15.25
CA VAL A 170 15.61 7.52 -15.05
C VAL A 170 16.07 7.03 -13.68
N MET A 171 15.33 7.34 -12.62
CA MET A 171 15.67 6.86 -11.27
C MET A 171 15.48 5.35 -11.12
N ARG A 172 14.46 4.73 -11.73
CA ARG A 172 14.35 3.25 -11.79
C ARG A 172 15.62 2.62 -12.36
N ASP A 173 16.07 3.11 -13.52
CA ASP A 173 17.24 2.55 -14.20
C ASP A 173 18.51 2.76 -13.38
N ALA A 174 18.65 3.93 -12.75
CA ALA A 174 19.73 4.23 -11.83
C ALA A 174 19.77 3.27 -10.62
N LEU A 175 18.63 3.05 -9.95
CA LEU A 175 18.51 2.09 -8.84
C LEU A 175 18.88 0.67 -9.28
N ASN A 176 18.33 0.22 -10.42
CA ASN A 176 18.61 -1.12 -10.94
C ASN A 176 20.10 -1.30 -11.29
N ALA A 177 20.76 -0.26 -11.83
CA ALA A 177 22.18 -0.29 -12.17
C ALA A 177 23.10 -0.45 -10.95
N THR A 178 22.63 -0.15 -9.74
CA THR A 178 23.41 -0.36 -8.50
C THR A 178 23.57 -1.85 -8.15
N GLY A 179 22.69 -2.72 -8.64
CA GLY A 179 22.63 -4.13 -8.29
C GLY A 179 22.08 -4.42 -6.88
N ARG A 180 21.76 -3.39 -6.08
CA ARG A 180 21.07 -3.57 -4.79
C ARG A 180 19.55 -3.53 -5.01
N PRO A 181 18.78 -4.53 -4.53
CA PRO A 181 17.33 -4.47 -4.54
C PRO A 181 16.83 -3.33 -3.63
N ILE A 182 16.16 -2.34 -4.22
CA ILE A 182 15.54 -1.21 -3.51
C ILE A 182 14.07 -1.13 -3.93
N PHE A 183 13.16 -1.17 -2.96
CA PHE A 183 11.72 -1.00 -3.22
C PHE A 183 11.48 0.43 -3.71
N TYR A 184 10.91 0.58 -4.90
CA TYR A 184 10.76 1.90 -5.52
C TYR A 184 9.31 2.41 -5.45
N SER A 185 9.08 3.40 -4.59
CA SER A 185 7.76 3.96 -4.29
C SER A 185 7.59 5.32 -4.95
N ILE A 186 6.80 5.37 -6.01
CA ILE A 186 6.52 6.56 -6.81
C ILE A 186 5.53 7.46 -6.05
N CYS A 187 5.81 8.76 -5.94
CA CYS A 187 4.99 9.73 -5.24
C CYS A 187 4.69 10.94 -6.13
N GLU A 188 3.86 10.74 -7.17
CA GLU A 188 3.38 11.82 -8.06
C GLU A 188 1.88 12.15 -7.92
N TRP A 189 1.27 11.63 -6.85
CA TRP A 189 -0.07 11.97 -6.38
C TRP A 189 -1.24 11.62 -7.32
N GLY A 190 -1.03 10.71 -8.27
CA GLY A 190 -2.03 10.32 -9.26
C GLY A 190 -2.16 11.26 -10.45
N ARG A 191 -1.29 12.29 -10.56
CA ARG A 191 -1.42 13.40 -11.53
C ARG A 191 -1.38 12.94 -12.98
N SER A 192 -0.51 11.98 -13.27
CA SER A 192 -0.27 11.47 -14.62
C SER A 192 -0.87 10.08 -14.84
N ALA A 193 -1.89 9.70 -14.05
CA ALA A 193 -2.50 8.37 -14.07
C ALA A 193 -1.46 7.24 -13.94
N PRO A 194 -0.66 7.21 -12.85
CA PRO A 194 0.48 6.31 -12.70
C PRO A 194 0.12 4.84 -12.81
N TYR A 195 -1.10 4.46 -12.43
CA TYR A 195 -1.64 3.11 -12.60
C TYR A 195 -1.60 2.58 -14.06
N LEU A 196 -1.41 3.44 -15.06
CA LEU A 196 -1.25 3.07 -16.47
C LEU A 196 0.20 2.82 -16.91
N TRP A 197 1.20 3.38 -16.22
CA TRP A 197 2.61 3.33 -16.65
C TRP A 197 3.57 2.84 -15.56
N ALA A 198 3.31 3.20 -14.30
CA ALA A 198 4.10 2.88 -13.13
C ALA A 198 4.26 1.38 -12.83
N PRO A 199 3.35 0.45 -13.22
CA PRO A 199 3.60 -0.99 -13.05
C PRO A 199 4.90 -1.48 -13.70
N SER A 200 5.40 -0.79 -14.74
CA SER A 200 6.68 -1.11 -15.39
C SER A 200 7.87 -0.30 -14.84
N VAL A 201 7.62 0.55 -13.84
CA VAL A 201 8.59 1.54 -13.35
C VAL A 201 8.88 1.37 -11.87
N GLY A 202 7.86 1.31 -11.01
CA GLY A 202 8.00 1.23 -9.56
C GLY A 202 7.19 0.08 -8.95
N ASN A 203 7.45 -0.19 -7.67
CA ASN A 203 6.77 -1.22 -6.89
C ASN A 203 5.46 -0.73 -6.25
N SER A 204 5.30 0.58 -6.08
CA SER A 204 4.03 1.22 -5.74
C SER A 204 3.99 2.62 -6.33
N TRP A 205 2.79 3.19 -6.42
CA TRP A 205 2.59 4.57 -6.88
C TRP A 205 1.46 5.26 -6.14
N ARG A 206 1.73 6.45 -5.59
CA ARG A 206 0.72 7.32 -5.00
C ARG A 206 -0.33 7.68 -6.02
N THR A 207 -1.58 7.58 -5.64
CA THR A 207 -2.73 7.70 -6.56
C THR A 207 -3.61 8.92 -6.27
N THR A 208 -3.32 9.64 -5.19
CA THR A 208 -3.99 10.87 -4.77
C THR A 208 -3.00 11.82 -4.10
N GLY A 209 -3.41 13.06 -3.86
CA GLY A 209 -2.76 13.95 -2.90
C GLY A 209 -2.72 13.35 -1.48
N ASP A 210 -2.09 14.08 -0.56
CA ASP A 210 -1.81 13.59 0.80
C ASP A 210 -3.08 13.38 1.62
N ILE A 211 -3.07 12.32 2.42
CA ILE A 211 -4.14 12.00 3.37
C ILE A 211 -4.04 12.88 4.62
N HIS A 212 -5.18 13.35 5.08
CA HIS A 212 -5.32 14.04 6.37
C HIS A 212 -6.03 13.12 7.40
N PRO A 213 -5.77 13.29 8.70
CA PRO A 213 -6.37 12.45 9.74
C PRO A 213 -7.83 12.86 10.04
N THR A 214 -8.66 12.87 9.00
CA THR A 214 -10.08 13.25 9.06
C THR A 214 -10.92 12.28 8.21
N TRP A 215 -12.12 11.98 8.68
CA TRP A 215 -13.04 11.08 7.97
C TRP A 215 -13.35 11.51 6.53
N PRO A 216 -13.59 12.81 6.23
CA PRO A 216 -13.80 13.25 4.85
C PRO A 216 -12.60 13.01 3.93
N SER A 217 -11.37 13.14 4.43
CA SER A 217 -10.16 12.86 3.63
C SER A 217 -10.08 11.38 3.25
N ILE A 218 -10.33 10.48 4.22
CA ILE A 218 -10.38 9.03 3.99
C ILE A 218 -11.44 8.68 2.93
N LEU A 219 -12.67 9.18 3.07
CA LEU A 219 -13.74 8.94 2.10
C LEU A 219 -13.41 9.50 0.70
N GLY A 220 -12.80 10.69 0.63
CA GLY A 220 -12.39 11.31 -0.63
C GLY A 220 -11.36 10.47 -1.39
N ILE A 221 -10.40 9.86 -0.68
CA ILE A 221 -9.43 8.93 -1.29
C ILE A 221 -10.11 7.66 -1.79
N LEU A 222 -11.02 7.07 -0.99
CA LEU A 222 -11.76 5.86 -1.39
C LEU A 222 -12.59 6.07 -2.67
N GLN A 223 -13.17 7.27 -2.86
CA GLN A 223 -13.88 7.62 -4.09
C GLN A 223 -12.98 7.65 -5.34
N ARG A 224 -11.66 7.84 -5.18
CA ARG A 224 -10.71 7.73 -6.29
C ARG A 224 -10.25 6.29 -6.48
N GLN A 225 -9.97 5.58 -5.39
CA GLN A 225 -9.47 4.19 -5.42
C GLN A 225 -10.39 3.22 -6.13
N HIS A 226 -11.71 3.32 -5.93
CA HIS A 226 -12.65 2.33 -6.45
C HIS A 226 -12.62 2.16 -7.97
N ARG A 227 -12.07 3.14 -8.71
CA ARG A 227 -11.97 3.13 -10.18
C ARG A 227 -10.70 2.44 -10.70
N ILE A 228 -9.70 2.26 -9.85
CA ILE A 228 -8.35 1.84 -10.24
C ILE A 228 -7.88 0.56 -9.54
N THR A 229 -8.73 -0.07 -8.73
CA THR A 229 -8.46 -1.34 -8.02
C THR A 229 -7.90 -2.44 -8.92
N LYS A 230 -8.31 -2.46 -10.20
CA LYS A 230 -7.85 -3.43 -11.21
C LYS A 230 -6.38 -3.32 -11.56
N TYR A 231 -5.74 -2.18 -11.27
CA TYR A 231 -4.34 -1.87 -11.64
C TYR A 231 -3.30 -2.31 -10.60
N ALA A 232 -3.72 -2.84 -9.45
CA ALA A 232 -2.83 -3.34 -8.42
C ALA A 232 -2.65 -4.87 -8.52
N GLY A 233 -1.44 -5.36 -8.21
CA GLY A 233 -1.11 -6.77 -8.17
C GLY A 233 0.34 -7.04 -7.75
N PRO A 234 0.76 -8.31 -7.63
CA PRO A 234 2.13 -8.65 -7.24
C PRO A 234 3.19 -7.91 -8.07
N GLY A 235 4.06 -7.18 -7.36
CA GLY A 235 5.12 -6.33 -7.91
C GLY A 235 4.75 -4.86 -8.10
N GLY A 236 3.46 -4.47 -8.00
CA GLY A 236 2.99 -3.11 -8.30
C GLY A 236 1.66 -2.77 -7.62
N TRP A 237 1.68 -1.82 -6.69
CA TRP A 237 0.52 -1.49 -5.84
C TRP A 237 0.07 -0.04 -5.98
N ASN A 238 -1.25 0.17 -6.06
CA ASN A 238 -1.83 1.50 -5.83
C ASN A 238 -1.56 1.92 -4.38
N ASP A 239 -1.03 3.12 -4.19
CA ASP A 239 -0.75 3.70 -2.89
C ASP A 239 -1.73 4.87 -2.60
N PRO A 240 -2.81 4.64 -1.83
CA PRO A 240 -3.70 5.67 -1.30
C PRO A 240 -3.13 6.47 -0.12
N ASP A 241 -1.80 6.48 0.08
CA ASP A 241 -1.08 7.15 1.16
C ASP A 241 -1.10 6.42 2.51
N MET A 242 -0.29 6.91 3.45
CA MET A 242 -0.03 6.32 4.77
C MET A 242 -1.27 6.18 5.67
N LEU A 243 -1.17 5.30 6.65
CA LEU A 243 -2.19 5.10 7.67
C LEU A 243 -2.22 6.25 8.68
N GLN A 244 -3.39 6.86 8.87
CA GLN A 244 -3.67 7.90 9.87
C GLN A 244 -4.23 7.33 11.19
N VAL A 245 -4.20 6.00 11.36
CA VAL A 245 -4.52 5.33 12.63
C VAL A 245 -3.62 5.89 13.74
N GLY A 246 -4.19 6.26 14.89
CA GLY A 246 -3.47 6.90 16.00
C GLY A 246 -3.22 8.41 15.86
N ASN A 247 -3.61 9.04 14.74
CA ASN A 247 -3.46 10.47 14.51
C ASN A 247 -4.81 11.23 14.52
N GLY A 248 -4.73 12.54 14.74
CA GLY A 248 -5.88 13.45 14.66
C GLY A 248 -6.98 13.13 15.67
N LYS A 249 -8.24 13.25 15.22
CA LYS A 249 -9.44 13.03 16.05
C LYS A 249 -10.38 11.98 15.46
N LEU A 250 -9.82 11.03 14.71
CA LEU A 250 -10.61 9.91 14.17
C LEU A 250 -11.15 9.04 15.31
N THR A 251 -12.42 8.66 15.24
CA THR A 251 -12.99 7.70 16.20
C THR A 251 -12.32 6.33 16.03
N VAL A 252 -12.46 5.44 17.02
CA VAL A 252 -11.96 4.06 16.90
C VAL A 252 -12.59 3.35 15.70
N ASP A 253 -13.89 3.57 15.46
CA ASP A 253 -14.61 3.02 14.30
C ASP A 253 -14.08 3.55 12.97
N GLU A 254 -13.81 4.86 12.87
CA GLU A 254 -13.22 5.46 11.66
C GLU A 254 -11.81 4.91 11.39
N GLN A 255 -11.02 4.69 12.44
CA GLN A 255 -9.68 4.09 12.33
C GLN A 255 -9.74 2.62 11.90
N LYS A 256 -10.68 1.83 12.44
CA LYS A 256 -10.95 0.45 12.00
C LYS A 256 -11.37 0.41 10.53
N SER A 257 -12.27 1.31 10.12
CA SER A 257 -12.71 1.49 8.73
C SER A 257 -11.56 1.79 7.79
N HIS A 258 -10.74 2.79 8.14
CA HIS A 258 -9.57 3.19 7.35
C HIS A 258 -8.56 2.06 7.20
N PHE A 259 -8.16 1.42 8.30
CA PHE A 259 -7.19 0.31 8.27
C PHE A 259 -7.69 -0.86 7.43
N SER A 260 -8.95 -1.26 7.63
CA SER A 260 -9.57 -2.38 6.93
C SER A 260 -9.64 -2.16 5.41
N LEU A 261 -10.01 -0.95 4.99
CA LEU A 261 -10.13 -0.63 3.57
C LEU A 261 -8.77 -0.53 2.89
N TRP A 262 -7.77 0.06 3.53
CA TRP A 262 -6.39 0.07 3.02
C TRP A 262 -5.84 -1.35 2.87
N ALA A 263 -6.09 -2.20 3.87
CA ALA A 263 -5.70 -3.61 3.82
C ALA A 263 -6.38 -4.33 2.64
N ALA A 264 -7.69 -4.18 2.49
CA ALA A 264 -8.48 -4.83 1.44
C ALA A 264 -8.17 -4.34 0.02
N LEU A 265 -7.79 -3.06 -0.13
CA LEU A 265 -7.37 -2.45 -1.40
C LEU A 265 -5.95 -2.86 -1.82
N LYS A 266 -5.24 -3.64 -0.98
CA LYS A 266 -3.82 -3.99 -1.17
C LYS A 266 -2.90 -2.75 -1.20
N SER A 267 -3.25 -1.73 -0.40
CA SER A 267 -2.38 -0.58 -0.17
C SER A 267 -1.10 -1.02 0.55
N PRO A 268 0.05 -0.35 0.31
CA PRO A 268 1.08 -0.24 1.32
C PRO A 268 0.48 0.09 2.69
N LEU A 269 0.89 -0.63 3.74
CA LEU A 269 0.48 -0.35 5.13
C LEU A 269 1.63 0.31 5.87
N LEU A 270 1.81 1.61 5.60
CA LEU A 270 2.81 2.44 6.28
C LEU A 270 2.17 3.18 7.45
N LEU A 271 2.60 2.87 8.67
CA LEU A 271 2.16 3.54 9.90
C LEU A 271 2.66 5.00 9.92
N GLY A 272 1.77 5.96 10.17
CA GLY A 272 2.10 7.39 10.17
C GLY A 272 2.05 8.08 11.54
N PHE A 273 2.00 7.36 12.65
CA PHE A 273 1.87 7.94 14.00
C PHE A 273 3.16 7.79 14.85
N ASP A 274 3.19 8.39 16.05
CA ASP A 274 4.31 8.22 16.99
C ASP A 274 4.22 6.87 17.69
N ILE A 275 4.92 5.87 17.15
CA ILE A 275 4.91 4.50 17.68
C ILE A 275 5.64 4.35 19.03
N ARG A 276 6.36 5.38 19.51
CA ARG A 276 7.11 5.28 20.78
C ARG A 276 6.18 5.27 21.99
N ASN A 277 4.96 5.77 21.84
CA ASN A 277 3.94 5.79 22.87
C ASN A 277 2.52 5.63 22.27
N PRO A 278 2.19 4.43 21.75
CA PRO A 278 0.91 4.17 21.10
C PRO A 278 -0.20 4.00 22.14
N SER A 279 -1.45 4.33 21.78
CA SER A 279 -2.59 3.92 22.59
C SER A 279 -2.86 2.42 22.44
N HIS A 280 -3.58 1.83 23.39
CA HIS A 280 -4.03 0.45 23.30
C HIS A 280 -4.84 0.20 22.02
N ASP A 281 -5.85 1.03 21.75
CA ASP A 281 -6.71 0.90 20.57
C ASP A 281 -5.92 1.00 19.26
N THR A 282 -4.92 1.89 19.21
CA THR A 282 -4.04 2.02 18.02
C THR A 282 -3.30 0.71 17.77
N LEU A 283 -2.70 0.11 18.83
CA LEU A 283 -2.00 -1.17 18.71
C LEU A 283 -2.95 -2.32 18.34
N GLU A 284 -4.13 -2.38 18.92
CA GLU A 284 -5.14 -3.41 18.60
C GLU A 284 -5.50 -3.36 17.11
N ILE A 285 -5.72 -2.15 16.56
CA ILE A 285 -6.06 -1.96 15.16
C ILE A 285 -4.92 -2.42 14.25
N VAL A 286 -3.72 -1.87 14.45
CA VAL A 286 -2.60 -2.12 13.51
C VAL A 286 -2.00 -3.50 13.69
N LYS A 287 -2.23 -4.21 14.81
CA LYS A 287 -1.76 -5.58 15.01
C LYS A 287 -2.77 -6.65 14.64
N ASN A 288 -3.95 -6.30 14.13
CA ASN A 288 -4.94 -7.30 13.76
C ASN A 288 -4.43 -8.18 12.59
N THR A 289 -3.94 -9.37 12.91
CA THR A 289 -3.31 -10.29 11.96
C THR A 289 -4.28 -10.84 10.92
N GLU A 290 -5.59 -10.89 11.21
CA GLU A 290 -6.60 -11.35 10.24
C GLU A 290 -6.86 -10.31 9.16
N ILE A 291 -6.89 -9.03 9.53
CA ILE A 291 -6.98 -7.91 8.58
C ILE A 291 -5.67 -7.78 7.77
N ILE A 292 -4.52 -7.92 8.41
CA ILE A 292 -3.22 -7.95 7.73
C ILE A 292 -3.15 -9.11 6.73
N ALA A 293 -3.65 -10.30 7.09
CA ALA A 293 -3.68 -11.44 6.19
C ALA A 293 -4.52 -11.20 4.93
N ILE A 294 -5.54 -10.33 4.98
CA ILE A 294 -6.19 -9.84 3.76
C ILE A 294 -5.15 -9.09 2.92
N ASN A 295 -4.50 -8.05 3.47
CA ASN A 295 -3.53 -7.25 2.72
C ASN A 295 -2.40 -8.09 2.10
N GLN A 296 -1.91 -9.08 2.85
CA GLN A 296 -0.79 -9.94 2.49
C GLN A 296 -1.20 -11.23 1.77
N ASP A 297 -2.46 -11.38 1.37
CA ASP A 297 -2.93 -12.55 0.62
C ASP A 297 -2.18 -12.70 -0.72
N PRO A 298 -1.61 -13.89 -1.02
CA PRO A 298 -0.72 -14.08 -2.17
C PRO A 298 -1.43 -13.99 -3.53
N LEU A 299 -2.77 -14.01 -3.57
CA LEU A 299 -3.49 -13.74 -4.81
C LEU A 299 -3.32 -12.28 -5.25
N GLY A 300 -3.04 -11.37 -4.30
CA GLY A 300 -2.73 -9.97 -4.58
C GLY A 300 -3.87 -9.20 -5.24
N LYS A 301 -5.13 -9.64 -5.12
CA LYS A 301 -6.27 -8.98 -5.75
C LYS A 301 -7.00 -8.03 -4.81
N SER A 302 -7.05 -6.75 -5.19
CA SER A 302 -7.86 -5.74 -4.49
C SER A 302 -9.35 -6.12 -4.48
N VAL A 303 -10.04 -5.69 -3.43
CA VAL A 303 -11.51 -5.63 -3.41
C VAL A 303 -12.05 -4.65 -4.46
N ASN A 304 -13.31 -4.82 -4.83
CA ASN A 304 -14.09 -3.90 -5.67
C ASN A 304 -15.38 -3.52 -4.97
N ILE A 305 -15.88 -2.32 -5.24
CA ILE A 305 -17.18 -1.89 -4.76
C ILE A 305 -18.30 -2.59 -5.56
N VAL A 306 -19.23 -3.23 -4.87
CA VAL A 306 -20.37 -3.95 -5.49
C VAL A 306 -21.72 -3.31 -5.15
N LYS A 307 -21.73 -2.42 -4.14
CA LYS A 307 -22.86 -1.54 -3.83
C LYS A 307 -22.32 -0.26 -3.22
N SER A 308 -22.83 0.88 -3.67
CA SER A 308 -22.55 2.19 -3.07
C SER A 308 -23.84 2.99 -3.00
N THR A 309 -24.08 3.61 -1.84
CA THR A 309 -25.15 4.60 -1.63
C THR A 309 -24.56 5.84 -0.95
N SER A 310 -25.39 6.84 -0.64
CA SER A 310 -24.95 7.98 0.19
C SER A 310 -24.54 7.57 1.61
N TYR A 311 -25.06 6.46 2.13
CA TYR A 311 -24.94 6.08 3.54
C TYR A 311 -24.18 4.77 3.78
N LEU A 312 -23.92 3.95 2.76
CA LEU A 312 -23.11 2.73 2.92
C LEU A 312 -22.36 2.34 1.65
N ASP A 313 -21.31 1.54 1.82
CA ASP A 313 -20.65 0.82 0.74
C ASP A 313 -20.49 -0.67 1.09
N ILE A 314 -20.54 -1.53 0.08
CA ILE A 314 -20.17 -2.94 0.17
C ILE A 314 -19.02 -3.18 -0.80
N TRP A 315 -17.88 -3.63 -0.26
CA TRP A 315 -16.70 -4.00 -1.03
C TRP A 315 -16.48 -5.49 -0.95
N VAL A 316 -16.13 -6.13 -2.05
CA VAL A 316 -15.90 -7.58 -2.12
C VAL A 316 -14.66 -7.88 -2.94
N GLY A 317 -13.87 -8.85 -2.50
CA GLY A 317 -12.70 -9.34 -3.22
C GLY A 317 -12.50 -10.83 -3.02
N LYS A 318 -11.77 -11.42 -3.98
CA LYS A 318 -11.33 -12.82 -3.88
C LYS A 318 -10.01 -12.87 -3.12
N LEU A 319 -9.89 -13.86 -2.23
CA LEU A 319 -8.65 -14.27 -1.59
C LEU A 319 -8.18 -15.61 -2.15
N SER A 320 -6.94 -16.00 -1.85
CA SER A 320 -6.41 -17.31 -2.25
C SER A 320 -7.24 -18.49 -1.71
N ASP A 321 -7.88 -18.32 -0.55
CA ASP A 321 -8.62 -19.35 0.18
C ASP A 321 -10.13 -19.07 0.33
N GLY A 322 -10.66 -18.01 -0.29
CA GLY A 322 -12.07 -17.64 -0.14
C GLY A 322 -12.39 -16.26 -0.69
N HIS A 323 -13.26 -15.54 0.00
CA HIS A 323 -13.59 -14.15 -0.31
C HIS A 323 -13.55 -13.29 0.96
N VAL A 324 -13.43 -11.98 0.77
CA VAL A 324 -13.63 -10.99 1.82
C VAL A 324 -14.73 -10.03 1.39
N ALA A 325 -15.59 -9.65 2.34
CA ALA A 325 -16.58 -8.59 2.18
C ALA A 325 -16.40 -7.54 3.29
N LEU A 326 -16.42 -6.26 2.92
CA LEU A 326 -16.36 -5.15 3.86
C LEU A 326 -17.66 -4.36 3.77
N LEU A 327 -18.35 -4.21 4.89
CA LEU A 327 -19.62 -3.50 5.02
C LEU A 327 -19.34 -2.17 5.72
N LEU A 328 -19.15 -1.12 4.94
CA LEU A 328 -18.84 0.22 5.45
C LEU A 328 -20.13 0.99 5.69
N ASN A 329 -20.33 1.48 6.91
CA ASN A 329 -21.36 2.47 7.23
C ASN A 329 -20.76 3.88 7.09
N LYS A 330 -21.33 4.70 6.21
CA LYS A 330 -20.95 6.11 6.02
C LYS A 330 -21.90 7.08 6.72
N ASP A 331 -22.97 6.56 7.32
CA ASP A 331 -24.00 7.35 7.99
C ASP A 331 -23.59 7.77 9.40
N GLU A 332 -24.30 8.76 9.91
CA GLU A 332 -24.12 9.37 11.23
C GLU A 332 -24.79 8.56 12.36
N SER A 333 -25.34 7.38 12.06
CA SER A 333 -25.99 6.48 13.01
C SER A 333 -25.73 5.01 12.67
N PRO A 334 -25.84 4.08 13.64
CA PRO A 334 -25.72 2.66 13.37
C PRO A 334 -26.70 2.20 12.28
N THR A 335 -26.22 1.42 11.33
CA THR A 335 -27.00 0.95 10.18
C THR A 335 -26.89 -0.56 10.03
N THR A 336 -28.01 -1.25 9.88
CA THR A 336 -28.01 -2.67 9.50
C THR A 336 -27.71 -2.82 8.01
N ILE A 337 -26.59 -3.48 7.69
CA ILE A 337 -26.17 -3.74 6.32
C ILE A 337 -26.38 -5.23 5.99
N LYS A 338 -27.07 -5.50 4.88
CA LYS A 338 -27.29 -6.85 4.35
C LYS A 338 -26.31 -7.18 3.22
N LEU A 339 -25.53 -8.23 3.42
CA LEU A 339 -24.68 -8.86 2.41
C LEU A 339 -25.41 -10.05 1.78
N ASP A 340 -25.90 -9.87 0.55
CA ASP A 340 -26.45 -10.95 -0.28
C ASP A 340 -25.31 -11.66 -1.05
N PHE A 341 -25.16 -12.97 -0.85
CA PHE A 341 -23.99 -13.69 -1.37
C PHE A 341 -24.03 -13.87 -2.89
N ALA A 342 -25.20 -14.16 -3.44
CA ALA A 342 -25.34 -14.33 -4.88
C ALA A 342 -25.16 -12.99 -5.60
N LYS A 343 -25.80 -11.93 -5.10
CA LYS A 343 -25.79 -10.61 -5.73
C LYS A 343 -24.46 -9.87 -5.57
N HIS A 344 -23.85 -9.93 -4.39
CA HIS A 344 -22.67 -9.11 -4.09
C HIS A 344 -21.35 -9.89 -4.23
N VAL A 345 -21.34 -11.20 -4.00
CA VAL A 345 -20.10 -12.02 -3.99
C VAL A 345 -20.05 -13.02 -5.15
N ASN A 346 -21.16 -13.23 -5.86
CA ASN A 346 -21.28 -14.20 -6.97
C ASN A 346 -21.04 -15.66 -6.53
N ILE A 347 -21.46 -16.01 -5.32
CA ILE A 347 -21.41 -17.37 -4.76
C ILE A 347 -22.75 -17.79 -4.17
N ARG A 348 -23.00 -19.10 -4.12
CA ARG A 348 -24.21 -19.70 -3.54
C ARG A 348 -23.90 -20.96 -2.74
N GLY A 349 -24.81 -21.35 -1.85
CA GLY A 349 -24.67 -22.53 -0.99
C GLY A 349 -24.24 -22.14 0.41
N GLU A 350 -23.85 -23.13 1.21
CA GLU A 350 -23.39 -22.90 2.59
C GLU A 350 -22.08 -22.13 2.62
N ILE A 351 -22.10 -20.99 3.31
CA ILE A 351 -20.99 -20.04 3.45
C ILE A 351 -20.76 -19.79 4.94
N LEU A 352 -19.58 -20.16 5.43
CA LEU A 352 -19.13 -19.77 6.76
C LEU A 352 -18.73 -18.29 6.74
N VAL A 353 -19.30 -17.52 7.65
CA VAL A 353 -19.00 -16.09 7.84
C VAL A 353 -18.17 -15.94 9.11
N ARG A 354 -16.99 -15.32 8.99
CA ARG A 354 -16.13 -14.95 10.12
C ARG A 354 -15.96 -13.43 10.15
N ASP A 355 -16.20 -12.82 11.31
CA ASP A 355 -15.91 -11.41 11.55
C ASP A 355 -14.47 -11.25 12.05
N LEU A 356 -13.67 -10.46 11.33
CA LEU A 356 -12.23 -10.32 11.58
C LEU A 356 -11.89 -9.26 12.63
N TRP A 357 -12.84 -8.40 13.00
CA TRP A 357 -12.67 -7.48 14.14
C TRP A 357 -13.11 -8.12 15.45
N GLU A 358 -14.12 -8.98 15.41
CA GLU A 358 -14.58 -9.72 16.59
C GLU A 358 -13.82 -11.03 16.80
N HIS A 359 -13.02 -11.46 15.81
CA HIS A 359 -12.30 -12.75 15.80
C HIS A 359 -13.23 -13.95 15.99
N GLU A 360 -14.47 -13.85 15.51
CA GLU A 360 -15.55 -14.79 15.78
C GLU A 360 -16.16 -15.36 14.48
N ASP A 361 -16.41 -16.67 14.47
CA ASP A 361 -17.22 -17.30 13.44
C ASP A 361 -18.71 -17.05 13.73
N LYS A 362 -19.37 -16.29 12.87
CA LYS A 362 -20.80 -15.95 12.98
C LYS A 362 -21.72 -17.09 12.58
N GLY A 363 -21.18 -18.15 11.98
CA GLY A 363 -21.91 -19.35 11.59
C GLY A 363 -22.04 -19.52 10.07
N ILE A 364 -22.84 -20.50 9.66
CA ILE A 364 -23.04 -20.88 8.25
C ILE A 364 -24.37 -20.30 7.75
N TYR A 365 -24.31 -19.63 6.61
CA TYR A 365 -25.43 -18.96 5.95
C TYR A 365 -25.53 -19.36 4.48
N VAL A 366 -26.73 -19.29 3.88
CA VAL A 366 -26.94 -19.75 2.49
C VAL A 366 -27.19 -18.62 1.48
N ASN A 367 -28.01 -17.63 1.85
CA ASN A 367 -28.43 -16.56 0.93
C ASN A 367 -27.80 -15.21 1.26
N SER A 368 -27.73 -14.89 2.56
CA SER A 368 -27.24 -13.59 3.00
C SER A 368 -26.84 -13.62 4.47
N TYR A 369 -26.04 -12.64 4.85
CA TYR A 369 -25.75 -12.25 6.23
C TYR A 369 -26.11 -10.78 6.43
N SER A 370 -26.58 -10.41 7.63
CA SER A 370 -26.86 -9.03 8.01
C SER A 370 -26.28 -8.75 9.38
N CYS A 371 -25.68 -7.58 9.56
CA CYS A 371 -25.23 -7.09 10.86
C CYS A 371 -25.46 -5.59 10.99
N GLU A 372 -25.59 -5.12 12.22
CA GLU A 372 -25.55 -3.70 12.53
C GLU A 372 -24.10 -3.21 12.50
N VAL A 373 -23.84 -2.11 11.82
CA VAL A 373 -22.52 -1.50 11.72
C VAL A 373 -22.58 -0.11 12.37
N PRO A 374 -21.71 0.20 13.34
CA PRO A 374 -21.68 1.51 14.01
C PRO A 374 -21.52 2.68 13.05
N LYS A 375 -21.81 3.90 13.53
CA LYS A 375 -21.52 5.15 12.79
C LYS A 375 -20.05 5.13 12.32
N HIS A 376 -19.84 5.36 11.02
CA HIS A 376 -18.51 5.38 10.39
C HIS A 376 -17.68 4.09 10.58
N GLY A 377 -18.32 3.03 11.06
CA GLY A 377 -17.70 1.74 11.34
C GLY A 377 -17.73 0.81 10.14
N ILE A 378 -17.11 -0.36 10.34
CA ILE A 378 -16.99 -1.38 9.31
C ILE A 378 -17.16 -2.78 9.92
N ALA A 379 -17.88 -3.66 9.23
CA ALA A 379 -17.77 -5.09 9.44
C ALA A 379 -16.86 -5.69 8.37
N VAL A 380 -15.87 -6.49 8.76
CA VAL A 380 -14.96 -7.16 7.82
C VAL A 380 -15.17 -8.65 7.92
N LEU A 381 -15.70 -9.24 6.87
CA LEU A 381 -16.19 -10.60 6.84
C LEU A 381 -15.33 -11.46 5.92
N LYS A 382 -14.69 -12.50 6.45
CA LYS A 382 -14.10 -13.55 5.62
C LYS A 382 -15.15 -14.62 5.36
N LEU A 383 -15.26 -15.03 4.10
CA LEU A 383 -16.29 -15.93 3.60
C LEU A 383 -15.63 -17.18 3.04
N PHE A 384 -16.01 -18.34 3.59
CA PHE A 384 -15.49 -19.65 3.18
C PHE A 384 -16.62 -20.56 2.70
N GLY A 385 -16.31 -21.39 1.71
CA GLY A 385 -17.28 -22.29 1.10
C GLY A 385 -18.06 -21.63 -0.04
N GLY A 386 -19.28 -22.14 -0.28
CA GLY A 386 -20.07 -21.79 -1.44
C GLY A 386 -19.49 -22.28 -2.77
N THR A 387 -20.28 -22.13 -3.82
CA THR A 387 -19.89 -22.42 -5.21
C THR A 387 -20.06 -21.16 -6.05
N LYS A 388 -19.09 -20.88 -6.93
CA LYS A 388 -19.20 -19.76 -7.88
C LYS A 388 -20.44 -19.98 -8.74
N ILE A 389 -21.24 -18.94 -8.91
CA ILE A 389 -22.32 -18.93 -9.88
C ILE A 389 -21.65 -18.67 -11.25
N ASN A 390 -21.73 -19.63 -12.17
CA ASN A 390 -21.19 -19.43 -13.52
C ASN A 390 -21.95 -18.28 -14.18
N ASP A 391 -21.19 -17.30 -14.68
CA ASP A 391 -21.72 -16.05 -15.19
C ASP A 391 -22.66 -16.32 -16.38
N PHE A 392 -23.96 -16.05 -16.23
CA PHE A 392 -24.69 -15.45 -17.36
C PHE A 392 -24.15 -14.03 -17.43
N THR A 393 -23.49 -13.70 -18.54
CA THR A 393 -22.72 -12.48 -18.78
C THR A 393 -23.40 -11.24 -18.17
N VAL A 394 -22.92 -10.78 -17.01
CA VAL A 394 -23.24 -9.44 -16.52
C VAL A 394 -22.30 -8.50 -17.26
N GLN A 395 -22.85 -7.70 -18.17
CA GLN A 395 -22.10 -6.59 -18.74
C GLN A 395 -21.73 -5.65 -17.60
N TYR A 396 -20.45 -5.61 -17.23
CA TYR A 396 -19.92 -4.49 -16.48
C TYR A 396 -20.12 -3.25 -17.37
N TYR A 397 -20.74 -2.21 -16.81
CA TYR A 397 -20.70 -0.89 -17.43
C TYR A 397 -19.24 -0.46 -17.42
N ASP A 398 -18.56 -0.70 -18.55
CA ASP A 398 -17.28 -0.10 -18.83
C ASP A 398 -17.53 1.41 -18.90
N HIS A 399 -17.14 2.13 -17.84
CA HIS A 399 -17.08 3.58 -17.91
C HIS A 399 -15.98 3.88 -18.92
N ASN A 400 -16.39 4.27 -20.12
CA ASN A 400 -15.54 4.76 -21.21
C ASN A 400 -14.23 5.35 -20.68
N ASP A 401 -13.10 4.72 -21.01
CA ASP A 401 -11.74 5.21 -20.72
C ASP A 401 -11.51 6.64 -21.24
N ASN A 402 -12.37 7.14 -22.13
CA ASN A 402 -12.35 8.52 -22.64
C ASN A 402 -12.82 9.60 -21.64
N LEU A 403 -13.46 9.24 -20.52
CA LEU A 403 -13.83 10.21 -19.46
C LEU A 403 -12.70 10.46 -18.45
N ILE A 404 -11.58 9.71 -18.54
CA ILE A 404 -10.45 9.85 -17.63
C ILE A 404 -9.64 11.12 -17.93
N LYS A 405 -9.67 11.63 -19.17
CA LYS A 405 -8.94 12.86 -19.55
C LYS A 405 -9.61 14.16 -19.07
N ASP A 406 -10.93 14.17 -18.94
CA ASP A 406 -11.66 15.42 -18.65
C ASP A 406 -11.69 15.80 -17.15
N PHE A 407 -11.30 14.89 -16.25
CA PHE A 407 -11.29 15.12 -14.79
C PHE A 407 -10.01 15.75 -14.24
N TYR A 408 -8.94 15.85 -15.03
CA TYR A 408 -7.68 16.46 -14.59
C TYR A 408 -7.70 18.00 -14.63
N ASN A 409 -8.86 18.59 -14.99
CA ASN A 409 -9.14 20.02 -14.89
C ASN A 409 -9.83 20.43 -13.57
N ASP A 410 -9.97 19.53 -12.58
CA ASP A 410 -10.52 19.94 -11.28
C ASP A 410 -9.53 20.84 -10.52
N ASP A 411 -9.95 22.09 -10.30
CA ASP A 411 -9.26 23.17 -9.57
C ASP A 411 -8.77 22.77 -8.14
N LEU A 412 -9.23 21.64 -7.60
CA LEU A 412 -8.83 21.12 -6.28
C LEU A 412 -7.37 20.64 -6.19
N ILE A 413 -6.71 20.31 -7.31
CA ILE A 413 -5.26 20.03 -7.31
C ILE A 413 -4.45 21.33 -7.23
N ASN A 414 -5.03 22.45 -7.68
CA ASN A 414 -4.38 23.77 -7.63
C ASN A 414 -4.62 24.47 -6.28
N ASP A 415 -5.78 24.28 -5.65
CA ASP A 415 -6.08 24.87 -4.32
C ASP A 415 -5.15 24.39 -3.19
N PHE A 416 -4.59 23.17 -3.30
CA PHE A 416 -3.57 22.69 -2.37
C PHE A 416 -2.25 23.46 -2.50
N TYR A 417 -1.88 23.88 -3.72
CA TYR A 417 -0.69 24.69 -3.94
C TYR A 417 -0.84 26.12 -3.42
N ASP A 418 -2.02 26.71 -3.54
CA ASP A 418 -2.25 28.10 -3.13
C ASP A 418 -2.43 28.24 -1.61
N SER A 419 -2.98 27.23 -0.94
CA SER A 419 -3.18 27.26 0.52
C SER A 419 -1.96 26.80 1.34
N ALA A 420 -1.13 25.89 0.80
CA ALA A 420 0.06 25.39 1.51
C ALA A 420 1.32 26.24 1.32
N PHE A 421 1.40 27.06 0.26
CA PHE A 421 2.65 27.74 -0.10
C PHE A 421 2.57 29.26 -0.26
N GLY A 422 1.51 29.91 0.24
CA GLY A 422 1.51 31.36 0.50
C GLY A 422 2.07 32.21 -0.63
N ARG A 423 1.55 32.07 -1.85
CA ARG A 423 1.73 33.10 -2.88
C ARG A 423 0.76 34.25 -2.60
N ASN A 424 1.26 35.25 -1.90
CA ASN A 424 1.11 36.66 -2.28
C ASN A 424 2.50 37.28 -2.28
#